data_AF-A0AAE4HSB7-F1
#
_entry.id   AF-A0AAE4HSB7-F1
#
_cell.length_a   1.000
_cell.length_b   1.000
_cell.length_c   1.000
_cell.angle_alpha   90.00
_cell.angle_beta   90.00
_cell.angle_gamma   90.00
#
_symmetry.space_group_name_H-M   'P 1'
#
loop_
_entity.id
_entity.type
_entity.pdbx_description
1 polymer ?
#
loop_
_entity_poly.entity_id
_entity_poly.type
_entity_poly.pdbx_seq_one_letter_code
_entity_poly.pdbx_strand_id
1 'polypeptide(L)'
;MEKEDLEQASLEKEKWKKKNYWVKESTIDRIRYWNEVRHDKNEGYTLEALLDFYEKNHSQEQQAMEELLTLQRQQMAILREAEKNSKVNQQLLNTMIWFHEIEGFQPTDSVPLIEAKKYLHELQESQIKTAHHRKKYNQVGDE
;
A
#
# COMPACT_ATOMS: atom_id res chain seq x y z
N MET A 1 5.14 43.88 9.80
CA MET A 1 6.39 43.97 9.02
C MET A 1 7.39 42.95 9.57
N GLU A 2 6.97 41.71 9.84
CA GLU A 2 7.79 40.70 10.55
C GLU A 2 7.69 39.29 9.96
N LYS A 3 6.80 39.05 8.98
CA LYS A 3 6.69 37.74 8.30
C LYS A 3 7.58 37.64 7.06
N GLU A 4 7.79 38.75 6.35
CA GLU A 4 8.66 38.78 5.17
C GLU A 4 10.16 38.71 5.56
N ASP A 5 10.52 39.22 6.74
CA ASP A 5 11.90 39.15 7.25
C ASP A 5 12.28 37.75 7.75
N LEU A 6 11.30 36.95 8.20
CA LEU A 6 11.50 35.55 8.60
C LEU A 6 11.66 34.61 7.37
N GLU A 7 10.97 34.90 6.26
CA GLU A 7 11.15 34.16 5.01
C GLU A 7 12.44 34.54 4.28
N GLN A 8 12.92 35.79 4.40
CA GLN A 8 14.22 36.19 3.87
C GLN A 8 15.42 35.54 4.58
N ALA A 9 15.28 35.13 5.84
CA ALA A 9 16.30 34.38 6.57
C ALA A 9 16.43 32.91 6.12
N SER A 10 15.38 32.34 5.52
CA SER A 10 15.35 30.95 5.03
C SER A 10 16.12 30.73 3.72
N LEU A 11 16.52 31.81 3.04
CA LEU A 11 17.21 31.78 1.75
C LEU A 11 18.58 32.50 1.83
N GLU A 12 19.20 32.54 3.01
CA GLU A 12 20.64 32.74 3.10
C GLU A 12 21.32 31.61 2.30
N LYS A 13 21.64 31.90 1.04
CA LYS A 13 22.45 31.06 0.14
C LYS A 13 23.45 30.26 0.95
N GLU A 14 23.22 28.95 1.08
CA GLU A 14 24.10 28.07 1.84
C GLU A 14 25.54 28.26 1.34
N LYS A 15 26.35 28.92 2.17
CA LYS A 15 27.74 29.20 1.81
C LYS A 15 28.56 27.95 2.10
N TRP A 16 29.29 27.48 1.10
CA TRP A 16 30.30 26.44 1.27
C TRP A 16 31.23 26.79 2.44
N LYS A 17 31.22 25.96 3.48
CA LYS A 17 32.14 26.04 4.62
C LYS A 17 32.92 24.75 4.71
N LYS A 18 34.22 24.85 4.92
CA LYS A 18 35.07 23.68 5.17
C LYS A 18 34.62 23.00 6.47
N LYS A 19 34.10 21.78 6.36
CA LYS A 19 33.79 20.90 7.51
C LYS A 19 34.64 19.65 7.40
N ASN A 20 35.15 19.17 8.53
CA ASN A 20 35.92 17.93 8.60
C ASN A 20 35.02 16.81 9.12
N TYR A 21 35.14 15.60 8.57
CA TYR A 21 34.39 14.42 8.98
C TYR A 21 35.31 13.19 9.02
N TRP A 22 34.97 12.21 9.85
CA TRP A 22 35.70 10.95 9.96
C TRP A 22 35.06 9.91 9.05
N VAL A 23 35.83 9.37 8.12
CA VAL A 23 35.41 8.32 7.18
C VAL A 23 36.49 7.27 7.02
N LYS A 24 36.09 6.10 6.53
CA LYS A 24 37.04 5.06 6.10
C LYS A 24 37.81 5.54 4.87
N GLU A 25 39.05 5.09 4.74
CA GLU A 25 39.90 5.39 3.58
C GLU A 25 39.24 4.98 2.26
N SER A 26 38.61 3.79 2.24
CA SER A 26 37.84 3.33 1.07
C SER A 26 36.66 4.22 0.69
N THR A 27 36.09 4.97 1.64
CA THR A 27 35.03 5.93 1.35
C THR A 27 35.61 7.18 0.66
N ILE A 28 36.79 7.62 1.06
CA ILE A 28 37.49 8.76 0.44
C ILE A 28 37.82 8.44 -1.02
N ASP A 29 38.35 7.25 -1.29
CA ASP A 29 38.68 6.82 -2.65
C ASP A 29 37.44 6.80 -3.55
N ARG A 30 36.31 6.34 -3.01
CA ARG A 30 35.03 6.36 -3.72
C ARG A 30 34.54 7.78 -4.00
N ILE A 31 34.63 8.69 -3.03
CA ILE A 31 34.23 10.10 -3.22
C ILE A 31 35.11 10.75 -4.29
N ARG A 32 36.43 10.52 -4.25
CA ARG A 32 37.36 11.04 -5.27
C ARG A 32 37.04 10.51 -6.66
N TYR A 33 36.84 9.20 -6.79
CA TYR A 33 36.42 8.60 -8.05
C TYR A 33 35.14 9.25 -8.60
N TRP A 34 34.12 9.42 -7.76
CA TRP A 34 32.87 10.05 -8.19
C TRP A 34 33.03 11.54 -8.52
N ASN A 35 33.87 12.26 -7.79
CA ASN A 35 34.20 13.65 -8.10
C ASN A 35 34.90 13.79 -9.46
N GLU A 36 35.78 12.85 -9.80
CA GLU A 36 36.42 12.77 -11.12
C GLU A 36 35.41 12.45 -12.23
N VAL A 37 34.56 11.44 -12.03
CA VAL A 37 33.54 11.02 -13.01
C VAL A 37 32.53 12.13 -13.31
N ARG A 38 32.13 12.89 -12.28
CA ARG A 38 31.17 13.99 -12.41
C ARG A 38 31.82 15.31 -12.83
N HIS A 39 33.15 15.37 -12.82
CA HIS A 39 33.93 16.60 -13.03
C HIS A 39 33.50 17.73 -12.06
N ASP A 40 33.22 17.36 -10.82
CA ASP A 40 32.78 18.29 -9.79
C ASP A 40 33.96 19.17 -9.33
N LYS A 41 33.66 20.43 -8.96
CA LYS A 41 34.70 21.42 -8.58
C LYS A 41 35.42 21.07 -7.29
N ASN A 42 34.74 20.36 -6.38
CA ASN A 42 35.29 19.83 -5.15
C ASN A 42 34.42 18.66 -4.66
N GLU A 43 35.00 17.83 -3.79
CA GLU A 43 34.34 16.66 -3.19
C GLU A 43 33.01 16.98 -2.49
N GLY A 44 32.83 18.23 -2.03
CA GLY A 44 31.59 18.70 -1.43
C GLY A 44 30.40 18.67 -2.38
N TYR A 45 30.58 19.04 -3.66
CA TYR A 45 29.50 18.94 -4.66
C TYR A 45 29.08 17.49 -4.91
N THR A 46 30.06 16.57 -4.93
CA THR A 46 29.78 15.14 -5.07
C THR A 46 29.04 14.60 -3.85
N LEU A 47 29.39 15.06 -2.64
CA LEU A 47 28.68 14.69 -1.41
C LEU A 47 27.24 15.20 -1.38
N GLU A 48 27.01 16.47 -1.71
CA GLU A 48 25.65 17.02 -1.81
C GLU A 48 24.83 16.24 -2.84
N ALA A 49 25.39 15.95 -4.02
CA ALA A 49 24.69 15.15 -5.03
C ALA A 49 24.36 13.72 -4.57
N LEU A 50 25.20 13.11 -3.73
CA LEU A 50 24.93 11.81 -3.13
C LEU A 50 23.85 11.89 -2.04
N LEU A 51 23.82 12.97 -1.28
CA LEU A 51 22.78 13.24 -0.29
C LEU A 51 21.43 13.48 -0.98
N ASP A 52 21.38 14.36 -1.97
CA ASP A 52 20.18 14.61 -2.79
C ASP A 52 19.64 13.31 -3.42
N PHE A 53 20.54 12.48 -3.94
CA PHE A 53 20.19 11.18 -4.50
C PHE A 53 19.58 10.26 -3.45
N TYR A 54 20.20 10.19 -2.26
CA TYR A 54 19.69 9.38 -1.17
C TYR A 54 18.33 9.89 -0.68
N GLU A 55 18.17 11.18 -0.45
CA GLU A 55 16.90 11.77 0.01
C GLU A 55 15.76 11.54 -1.00
N LYS A 56 16.05 11.77 -2.28
CA LYS A 56 15.07 11.53 -3.35
C LYS A 56 14.66 10.07 -3.43
N ASN A 57 15.61 9.15 -3.37
CA ASN A 57 15.30 7.72 -3.46
C ASN A 57 14.69 7.18 -2.17
N HIS A 58 15.06 7.71 -1.00
CA HIS A 58 14.50 7.25 0.26
C HIS A 58 13.00 7.56 0.35
N SER A 59 12.59 8.74 -0.10
CA SER A 59 11.15 9.08 -0.18
C SER A 59 10.40 8.18 -1.16
N GLN A 60 11.00 7.86 -2.32
CA GLN A 60 10.40 6.96 -3.31
C GLN A 60 10.32 5.52 -2.82
N GLU A 61 11.36 5.01 -2.14
CA GLU A 61 11.37 3.68 -1.54
C GLU A 61 10.31 3.54 -0.45
N GLN A 62 10.14 4.57 0.40
CA GLN A 62 9.09 4.59 1.40
C GLN A 62 7.70 4.52 0.77
N GLN A 63 7.44 5.35 -0.25
CA GLN A 63 6.16 5.34 -0.98
C GLN A 63 5.90 3.98 -1.64
N ALA A 64 6.90 3.42 -2.34
CA ALA A 64 6.77 2.11 -2.97
C ALA A 64 6.52 0.99 -1.94
N MET A 65 7.17 1.06 -0.77
CA MET A 65 6.95 0.10 0.31
C MET A 65 5.54 0.22 0.91
N GLU A 66 5.03 1.43 1.09
CA GLU A 66 3.65 1.65 1.52
C GLU A 66 2.64 1.09 0.51
N GLU A 67 2.84 1.36 -0.79
CA GLU A 67 2.02 0.79 -1.85
C GLU A 67 2.03 -0.74 -1.83
N LEU A 68 3.20 -1.36 -1.71
CA LEU A 68 3.32 -2.82 -1.60
C LEU A 68 2.56 -3.38 -0.38
N LEU A 69 2.66 -2.72 0.78
CA LEU A 69 1.92 -3.12 1.98
C LEU A 69 0.40 -2.99 1.78
N THR A 70 -0.07 -1.95 1.09
CA THR A 70 -1.50 -1.80 0.79
C THR A 70 -2.00 -2.90 -0.16
N LEU A 71 -1.24 -3.20 -1.22
CA LEU A 71 -1.56 -4.29 -2.15
C LEU A 71 -1.58 -5.65 -1.45
N GLN A 72 -0.61 -5.91 -0.57
CA GLN A 72 -0.57 -7.14 0.21
C GLN A 72 -1.80 -7.27 1.12
N ARG A 73 -2.23 -6.19 1.77
CA ARG A 73 -3.45 -6.18 2.60
C ARG A 73 -4.70 -6.47 1.76
N GLN A 74 -4.80 -5.88 0.57
CA GLN A 74 -5.90 -6.14 -0.36
C GLN A 74 -5.91 -7.60 -0.82
N GLN A 75 -4.75 -8.15 -1.19
CA GLN A 75 -4.62 -9.56 -1.57
C GLN A 75 -5.03 -10.51 -0.44
N MET A 76 -4.62 -10.22 0.80
CA MET A 76 -5.03 -11.01 1.97
C MET A 76 -6.53 -10.94 2.23
N ALA A 77 -7.17 -9.79 1.99
CA ALA A 77 -8.62 -9.67 2.08
C ALA A 77 -9.33 -10.53 1.04
N ILE A 78 -8.87 -10.48 -0.22
CA ILE A 78 -9.40 -11.30 -1.33
C ILE A 78 -9.24 -12.78 -1.03
N LEU A 79 -8.07 -13.23 -0.55
CA LEU A 79 -7.82 -14.62 -0.21
C LEU A 79 -8.74 -15.12 0.91
N ARG A 80 -8.95 -14.30 1.96
CA ARG A 80 -9.88 -14.65 3.04
C ARG A 80 -11.33 -14.76 2.55
N GLU A 81 -11.73 -13.88 1.64
CA GLU A 81 -13.07 -13.94 1.04
C GLU A 81 -13.22 -15.17 0.15
N ALA A 82 -12.22 -15.48 -0.68
CA ALA A 82 -12.20 -16.68 -1.50
C ALA A 82 -12.25 -17.97 -0.65
N GLU A 83 -11.52 -18.02 0.46
CA GLU A 83 -11.54 -19.16 1.39
C GLU A 83 -12.93 -19.34 2.02
N LYS A 84 -13.58 -18.25 2.46
CA LYS A 84 -14.96 -18.28 2.99
C LYS A 84 -15.94 -18.79 1.93
N ASN A 85 -15.87 -18.25 0.71
CA ASN A 85 -16.73 -18.68 -0.39
C ASN A 85 -16.52 -20.16 -0.74
N SER A 86 -15.27 -20.63 -0.73
CA SER A 86 -14.97 -22.05 -0.95
C SER A 86 -15.59 -22.95 0.12
N LYS A 87 -15.49 -22.58 1.41
CA LYS A 87 -16.10 -23.33 2.52
C LYS A 87 -17.62 -23.41 2.39
N VAL A 88 -18.26 -22.28 2.07
CA VAL A 88 -19.71 -22.21 1.85
C VAL A 88 -20.12 -23.08 0.66
N ASN A 89 -19.42 -22.98 -0.47
CA ASN A 89 -19.71 -23.80 -1.65
C ASN A 89 -19.57 -25.30 -1.37
N GLN A 90 -18.56 -25.70 -0.59
CA GLN A 90 -18.39 -27.10 -0.19
C GLN A 90 -19.55 -27.59 0.70
N GLN A 91 -20.00 -26.76 1.66
CA GLN A 91 -21.16 -27.10 2.50
C GLN A 91 -22.45 -27.22 1.68
N LEU A 92 -22.66 -26.31 0.71
CA LEU A 92 -23.80 -26.37 -0.20
C LEU A 92 -23.77 -27.64 -1.07
N LEU A 93 -22.60 -27.98 -1.63
CA LEU A 93 -22.41 -29.18 -2.43
C LEU A 93 -22.67 -30.45 -1.62
N ASN A 94 -22.09 -30.57 -0.44
CA ASN A 94 -22.31 -31.72 0.44
C ASN A 94 -23.79 -31.88 0.80
N THR A 95 -24.49 -30.77 1.06
CA THR A 95 -25.92 -30.82 1.35
C THR A 95 -26.74 -31.24 0.13
N MET A 96 -26.36 -30.80 -1.07
CA MET A 96 -27.01 -31.20 -2.31
C MET A 96 -26.87 -32.70 -2.56
N ILE A 97 -25.68 -33.24 -2.32
CA ILE A 97 -25.39 -34.69 -2.38
C ILE A 97 -26.29 -35.44 -1.41
N TRP A 98 -26.34 -35.03 -0.12
CA TRP A 98 -27.21 -35.67 0.87
C TRP A 98 -28.69 -35.62 0.51
N PHE A 99 -29.17 -34.52 -0.08
CA PHE A 99 -30.55 -34.43 -0.57
C PHE A 99 -30.85 -35.42 -1.71
N HIS A 100 -29.87 -35.75 -2.54
CA HIS A 100 -30.05 -36.70 -3.64
C HIS A 100 -29.85 -38.16 -3.21
N GLU A 101 -28.99 -38.41 -2.23
CA GLU A 101 -28.56 -39.77 -1.84
C GLU A 101 -29.33 -40.34 -0.64
N ILE A 102 -29.90 -39.49 0.24
CA ILE A 102 -30.56 -39.93 1.46
C ILE A 102 -32.08 -39.77 1.32
N GLU A 103 -32.80 -40.88 1.20
CA GLU A 103 -34.26 -40.88 1.24
C GLU A 103 -34.78 -40.32 2.57
N GLY A 104 -35.65 -39.31 2.49
CA GLY A 104 -36.27 -38.65 3.64
C GLY A 104 -35.51 -37.45 4.21
N PHE A 105 -34.34 -37.10 3.66
CA PHE A 105 -33.60 -35.90 4.08
C PHE A 105 -34.37 -34.63 3.72
N GLN A 106 -34.77 -33.84 4.73
CA GLN A 106 -35.37 -32.54 4.52
C GLN A 106 -34.31 -31.43 4.61
N PRO A 107 -34.27 -30.47 3.67
CA PRO A 107 -33.32 -29.35 3.70
C PRO A 107 -33.40 -28.51 4.98
N THR A 108 -34.54 -28.53 5.68
CA THR A 108 -34.76 -27.84 6.97
C THR A 108 -33.98 -28.45 8.14
N ASP A 109 -33.51 -29.69 8.00
CA ASP A 109 -32.84 -30.41 9.08
C ASP A 109 -31.32 -30.12 9.10
N SER A 110 -30.81 -29.45 8.06
CA SER A 110 -29.40 -29.12 7.91
C SER A 110 -29.09 -27.70 8.40
N VAL A 111 -28.62 -27.61 9.64
CA VAL A 111 -28.07 -26.37 10.22
C VAL A 111 -27.01 -25.71 9.32
N PRO A 112 -26.06 -26.45 8.72
CA PRO A 112 -25.09 -25.86 7.78
C PRO A 112 -25.71 -25.21 6.55
N LEU A 113 -26.82 -25.76 6.01
CA LEU A 113 -27.51 -25.18 4.86
C LEU A 113 -28.21 -23.87 5.22
N ILE A 114 -28.82 -23.81 6.40
CA ILE A 114 -29.50 -22.62 6.90
C ILE A 114 -28.49 -21.49 7.08
N GLU A 115 -27.32 -21.79 7.66
CA GLU A 115 -26.23 -20.82 7.86
C GLU A 115 -25.66 -20.33 6.52
N ALA A 116 -25.41 -21.24 5.57
CA ALA A 116 -24.93 -20.88 4.23
C ALA A 116 -25.91 -19.96 3.48
N LYS A 117 -27.23 -20.24 3.56
CA LYS A 117 -28.28 -19.40 2.96
C LYS A 117 -28.34 -18.01 3.59
N LYS A 118 -28.24 -17.92 4.92
CA LYS A 118 -28.21 -16.63 5.63
C LYS A 118 -26.98 -15.81 5.22
N TYR A 119 -25.81 -16.43 5.19
CA TYR A 119 -24.58 -15.77 4.76
C TYR A 119 -24.68 -15.22 3.33
N LEU A 120 -25.23 -16.00 2.40
CA LEU A 120 -25.42 -15.57 1.01
C LEU A 120 -26.41 -14.39 0.91
N HIS A 121 -27.48 -14.41 1.70
CA HIS A 121 -28.45 -13.31 1.76
C HIS A 121 -27.81 -12.03 2.31
N GLU A 122 -27.04 -12.12 3.40
CA GLU A 122 -26.29 -10.99 3.96
C GLU A 122 -25.29 -10.42 2.97
N LEU A 123 -24.62 -11.28 2.19
CA LEU A 123 -23.67 -10.89 1.15
C LEU A 123 -24.37 -10.12 0.01
N GLN A 124 -25.53 -10.61 -0.45
CA GLN A 124 -26.34 -9.92 -1.46
C GLN A 124 -26.81 -8.55 -0.97
N GLU A 125 -27.31 -8.45 0.26
CA GLU A 125 -27.69 -7.15 0.85
C GLU A 125 -26.51 -6.19 0.96
N SER A 126 -25.35 -6.68 1.38
CA SER A 126 -24.12 -5.89 1.48
C SER A 126 -23.67 -5.36 0.12
N GLN A 127 -23.73 -6.19 -0.93
CA GLN A 127 -23.43 -5.77 -2.30
C GLN A 127 -24.41 -4.72 -2.81
N ILE A 128 -25.71 -4.88 -2.55
CA ILE A 128 -26.75 -3.91 -2.88
C ILE A 128 -26.48 -2.57 -2.18
N LYS A 129 -26.20 -2.59 -0.87
CA LYS A 129 -25.84 -1.38 -0.11
C LYS A 129 -24.60 -0.70 -0.70
N THR A 130 -23.55 -1.46 -0.98
CA THR A 130 -22.30 -0.94 -1.57
C THR A 130 -22.54 -0.33 -2.95
N ALA A 131 -23.35 -0.96 -3.80
CA ALA A 131 -23.74 -0.44 -5.11
C ALA A 131 -24.57 0.86 -4.99
N HIS A 132 -25.50 0.92 -4.04
CA HIS A 132 -26.27 2.14 -3.75
C HIS A 132 -25.37 3.27 -3.26
N HIS A 133 -24.40 3.00 -2.39
CA HIS A 133 -23.44 4.01 -1.95
C HIS A 133 -22.57 4.51 -3.10
N ARG A 134 -22.02 3.62 -3.94
CA ARG A 134 -21.26 4.01 -5.15
C ARG A 134 -22.09 4.90 -6.08
N LYS A 135 -23.36 4.55 -6.31
CA LYS A 135 -24.27 5.36 -7.14
C LYS A 135 -24.53 6.75 -6.52
N LYS A 136 -24.72 6.83 -5.20
CA LYS A 136 -24.94 8.09 -4.48
C LYS A 136 -23.73 9.02 -4.54
N TYR A 137 -22.52 8.52 -4.33
CA TYR A 137 -21.32 9.36 -4.30
C TYR A 137 -20.75 9.67 -5.69
N ASN A 138 -21.01 8.84 -6.69
CA ASN A 138 -20.68 9.18 -8.09
C ASN A 138 -21.59 10.28 -8.67
N GLN A 139 -22.77 10.53 -8.08
CA GLN A 139 -23.67 11.61 -8.50
C GLN A 139 -23.31 12.99 -7.93
N VAL A 140 -22.39 13.07 -6.97
CA VAL A 140 -22.00 14.33 -6.28
C VAL A 140 -20.68 14.89 -6.83
N GLY A 141 -20.04 14.21 -7.78
CA GLY A 141 -18.76 14.61 -8.36
C GLY A 141 -18.83 15.30 -9.73
N ASP A 142 -20.03 15.47 -10.29
CA ASP A 142 -20.27 16.06 -11.63
C ASP A 142 -21.04 17.40 -11.55
N GLU A 143 -21.05 18.09 -10.40
CA GLU A 143 -21.51 19.49 -10.26
C GLU A 143 -20.35 20.45 -10.01
#